data_AF-A0A520K369-F1
#
_entry.id   AF-A0A520K369-F1
#
_cell.length_a   1.000
_cell.length_b   1.000
_cell.length_c   1.000
_cell.angle_alpha   90.00
_cell.angle_beta   90.00
_cell.angle_gamma   90.00
#
_symmetry.space_group_name_H-M   'P 1'
#
loop_
_entity.id
_entity.type
_entity.pdbx_description
1 polymer ?
#
loop_
_entity_poly.entity_id
_entity_poly.type
_entity_poly.pdbx_seq_one_letter_code
_entity_poly.pdbx_strand_id
1 'polypeptide(L)'
;MINEEELLTSTKRIIKDASVENGAIVAANSDKPYYPRDVSPYRYVWVRDAAFTCVAADLLGIAIQEDFFQWCLERAEGFDREGIFLQKYYTNGAKASDQFQPDQTGTLLWAVWHHYSYRRRLEDAREFKDLIVKAADGICNRWYRTHFVVQTYDLWEERSTFPDLEDNHTYSLAACARGLRCADAMLDTETEGDKKRWLRCAEEMEERINKGYNAKKGYFMRTFGMLNDETVDASLLGLVYPFEVFTTDEPRMVSTVRAMEQKIIEHGGVHRYEKDVYDGWTQAGVLRSKGAGAWPLLNFWLSIYYALKREAAKARQYHEWVLQRLDSPYIPEQIFDNSLQRSVCPLVWSHAMFVLSTHYLTTESVW
;
A
#
# COMPACT_ATOMS: atom_id res chain seq x y z
N MET A 1 0.34 -7.33 -28.24
CA MET A 1 0.54 -6.32 -27.19
C MET A 1 -0.80 -5.73 -26.86
N ILE A 2 -1.15 -5.63 -25.59
CA ILE A 2 -2.44 -5.11 -25.14
C ILE A 2 -2.45 -3.60 -25.34
N ASN A 3 -3.55 -3.07 -25.88
CA ASN A 3 -3.75 -1.64 -26.01
C ASN A 3 -4.01 -1.03 -24.62
N GLU A 4 -3.39 0.11 -24.30
CA GLU A 4 -3.59 0.81 -23.02
C GLU A 4 -5.07 1.18 -22.78
N GLU A 5 -5.81 1.52 -23.83
CA GLU A 5 -7.24 1.80 -23.75
C GLU A 5 -8.07 0.55 -23.36
N GLU A 6 -7.69 -0.62 -23.90
CA GLU A 6 -8.31 -1.90 -23.54
C GLU A 6 -8.03 -2.23 -22.07
N LEU A 7 -6.79 -2.03 -21.63
CA LEU A 7 -6.38 -2.23 -20.24
C LEU A 7 -7.05 -1.23 -19.28
N LEU A 8 -7.23 0.02 -19.69
CA LEU A 8 -7.96 1.01 -18.90
C LEU A 8 -9.44 0.63 -18.75
N THR A 9 -10.05 0.16 -19.84
CA THR A 9 -11.44 -0.33 -19.84
C THR A 9 -11.61 -1.52 -18.91
N SER A 10 -10.71 -2.51 -18.97
CA SER A 10 -10.74 -3.64 -18.05
C SER A 10 -10.45 -3.22 -16.61
N THR A 11 -9.50 -2.30 -16.38
CA THR A 11 -9.17 -1.77 -15.05
C THR A 11 -10.38 -1.13 -14.37
N LYS A 12 -11.14 -0.30 -15.09
CA LYS A 12 -12.40 0.27 -14.57
C LYS A 12 -13.41 -0.81 -14.18
N ARG A 13 -13.50 -1.90 -14.96
CA ARG A 13 -14.34 -3.05 -14.62
C ARG A 13 -13.82 -3.80 -13.40
N ILE A 14 -12.51 -4.06 -13.30
CA ILE A 14 -11.91 -4.77 -12.17
C ILE A 14 -12.10 -4.03 -10.85
N ILE A 15 -11.91 -2.71 -10.83
CA ILE A 15 -12.15 -1.87 -9.65
C ILE A 15 -13.63 -1.94 -9.22
N LYS A 16 -14.56 -1.84 -10.17
CA LYS A 16 -16.00 -1.98 -9.89
C LYS A 16 -16.37 -3.38 -9.40
N ASP A 17 -15.79 -4.42 -9.99
CA ASP A 17 -16.01 -5.81 -9.59
C ASP A 17 -15.45 -6.10 -8.20
N ALA A 18 -14.40 -5.39 -7.76
CA ALA A 18 -13.82 -5.52 -6.44
C ALA A 18 -14.66 -4.86 -5.33
N SER A 19 -15.39 -3.80 -5.66
CA SER A 19 -16.35 -3.16 -4.76
C SER A 19 -17.65 -3.96 -4.72
N VAL A 20 -17.87 -4.69 -3.63
CA VAL A 20 -19.10 -5.48 -3.46
C VAL A 20 -20.23 -4.63 -2.86
N GLU A 21 -21.47 -5.10 -3.01
CA GLU A 21 -22.71 -4.35 -2.73
C GLU A 21 -22.78 -3.69 -1.34
N ASN A 22 -22.13 -4.26 -0.32
CA ASN A 22 -22.15 -3.73 1.03
C ASN A 22 -21.02 -2.74 1.34
N GLY A 23 -20.30 -2.25 0.33
CA GLY A 23 -19.21 -1.27 0.47
C GLY A 23 -17.82 -1.87 0.69
N ALA A 24 -17.69 -3.18 0.95
CA ALA A 24 -16.37 -3.81 1.02
C ALA A 24 -15.65 -3.77 -0.34
N ILE A 25 -14.33 -3.51 -0.30
CA ILE A 25 -13.45 -3.62 -1.48
C ILE A 25 -12.48 -4.78 -1.26
N VAL A 26 -12.57 -5.83 -2.07
CA VAL A 26 -11.70 -7.01 -1.95
C VAL A 26 -10.40 -6.86 -2.75
N ALA A 27 -9.30 -7.45 -2.27
CA ALA A 27 -8.00 -7.42 -2.96
C ALA A 27 -8.05 -8.10 -4.34
N ALA A 28 -8.86 -9.15 -4.48
CA ALA A 28 -9.31 -9.67 -5.78
C ALA A 28 -10.68 -10.35 -5.67
N ASN A 29 -11.56 -10.11 -6.64
CA ASN A 29 -12.87 -10.77 -6.66
C ASN A 29 -12.78 -12.16 -7.32
N SER A 30 -12.58 -13.18 -6.48
CA SER A 30 -12.49 -14.57 -6.93
C SER A 30 -13.82 -15.21 -7.34
N ASP A 31 -14.96 -14.51 -7.23
CA ASP A 31 -16.26 -15.00 -7.70
C ASP A 31 -16.39 -14.88 -9.23
N LYS A 32 -15.49 -14.11 -9.87
CA LYS A 32 -15.60 -13.74 -11.28
C LYS A 32 -14.98 -14.81 -12.18
N PRO A 33 -15.56 -15.08 -13.37
CA PRO A 33 -15.13 -16.17 -14.23
C PRO A 33 -13.72 -16.01 -14.82
N TYR A 34 -13.19 -14.78 -14.82
CA TYR A 34 -11.82 -14.51 -15.26
C TYR A 34 -10.75 -14.85 -14.20
N TYR A 35 -11.14 -15.14 -12.96
CA TYR A 35 -10.21 -15.45 -11.87
C TYR A 35 -9.71 -16.91 -11.99
N PRO A 36 -8.39 -17.17 -11.94
CA PRO A 36 -7.84 -18.51 -12.00
C PRO A 36 -8.32 -19.40 -10.84
N ARG A 37 -8.64 -20.66 -11.14
CA ARG A 37 -9.15 -21.63 -10.15
C ARG A 37 -8.04 -22.29 -9.32
N ASP A 38 -6.80 -22.18 -9.76
CA ASP A 38 -5.62 -22.86 -9.23
C ASP A 38 -4.68 -21.94 -8.43
N VAL A 39 -5.20 -20.80 -7.97
CA VAL A 39 -4.46 -19.82 -7.14
C VAL A 39 -5.25 -19.50 -5.86
N SER A 40 -4.57 -18.93 -4.86
CA SER A 40 -5.19 -18.60 -3.57
C SER A 40 -6.39 -17.64 -3.74
N PRO A 41 -7.51 -17.83 -3.03
CA PRO A 41 -8.66 -16.95 -3.12
C PRO A 41 -8.42 -15.65 -2.34
N TYR A 42 -8.23 -14.54 -3.06
CA TYR A 42 -7.92 -13.21 -2.48
C TYR A 42 -9.16 -12.35 -2.20
N ARG A 43 -10.31 -13.01 -1.98
CA ARG A 43 -11.59 -12.34 -1.70
C ARG A 43 -11.72 -11.91 -0.24
N TYR A 44 -10.71 -11.20 0.25
CA TYR A 44 -10.69 -10.54 1.55
C TYR A 44 -10.50 -9.04 1.35
N VAL A 45 -10.90 -8.29 2.37
CA VAL A 45 -10.66 -6.86 2.46
C VAL A 45 -9.35 -6.66 3.22
N TRP A 46 -8.33 -6.21 2.50
CA TRP A 46 -7.17 -5.53 3.05
C TRP A 46 -7.41 -4.04 2.90
N VAL A 47 -7.39 -3.31 4.01
CA VAL A 47 -7.67 -1.87 4.01
C VAL A 47 -6.59 -1.10 3.23
N ARG A 48 -5.34 -1.57 3.25
CA ARG A 48 -4.25 -1.03 2.40
C ARG A 48 -4.60 -1.11 0.91
N ASP A 49 -4.92 -2.30 0.41
CA ASP A 49 -5.25 -2.54 -1.01
C ASP A 49 -6.49 -1.74 -1.43
N ALA A 50 -7.52 -1.73 -0.57
CA ALA A 50 -8.74 -0.95 -0.79
C ALA A 50 -8.49 0.56 -0.80
N ALA A 51 -7.60 1.07 0.06
CA ALA A 51 -7.23 2.48 0.10
C ALA A 51 -6.56 2.94 -1.21
N PHE A 52 -5.58 2.20 -1.73
CA PHE A 52 -5.02 2.48 -3.06
C PHE A 52 -6.08 2.39 -4.17
N THR A 53 -7.01 1.43 -4.05
CA THR A 53 -8.13 1.27 -4.98
C THR A 53 -9.06 2.48 -4.97
N CYS A 54 -9.39 3.04 -3.80
CA CYS A 54 -10.18 4.26 -3.65
C CYS A 54 -9.54 5.46 -4.37
N VAL A 55 -8.22 5.65 -4.19
CA VAL A 55 -7.46 6.73 -4.84
C VAL A 55 -7.46 6.57 -6.36
N ALA A 56 -7.21 5.36 -6.87
CA ALA A 56 -7.31 5.08 -8.30
C ALA A 56 -8.74 5.30 -8.83
N ALA A 57 -9.76 4.92 -8.07
CA ALA A 57 -11.16 5.13 -8.43
C ALA A 57 -11.53 6.61 -8.52
N ASP A 58 -10.97 7.48 -7.66
CA ASP A 58 -11.18 8.94 -7.76
C ASP A 58 -10.63 9.51 -9.08
N LEU A 59 -9.44 9.07 -9.48
CA LEU A 59 -8.83 9.48 -10.76
C LEU A 59 -9.63 8.98 -11.97
N LEU A 60 -10.35 7.87 -11.83
CA LEU A 60 -11.20 7.29 -12.88
C LEU A 60 -12.65 7.80 -12.84
N GLY A 61 -13.03 8.62 -11.86
CA GLY A 61 -14.41 9.06 -11.66
C GLY A 61 -15.37 7.93 -11.29
N ILE A 62 -14.89 6.92 -10.56
CA ILE A 62 -15.69 5.81 -10.03
C ILE A 62 -15.97 6.08 -8.55
N ALA A 63 -17.24 6.15 -8.17
CA ALA A 63 -17.68 6.36 -6.79
C ALA A 63 -17.79 5.01 -6.06
N ILE A 64 -16.85 4.74 -5.16
CA ILE A 64 -16.82 3.58 -4.24
C ILE A 64 -16.24 3.93 -2.86
N GLN A 65 -15.70 5.13 -2.71
CA GLN A 65 -14.85 5.53 -1.59
C GLN A 65 -15.66 5.69 -0.31
N GLU A 66 -16.73 6.48 -0.36
CA GLU A 66 -17.59 6.77 0.80
C GLU A 66 -18.26 5.47 1.31
N ASP A 67 -18.73 4.59 0.42
CA ASP A 67 -19.26 3.27 0.79
C ASP A 67 -18.22 2.41 1.52
N PHE A 68 -16.97 2.44 1.07
CA PHE A 68 -15.87 1.73 1.71
C PHE A 68 -15.48 2.35 3.05
N PHE A 69 -15.45 3.68 3.16
CA PHE A 69 -15.20 4.38 4.42
C PHE A 69 -16.30 4.06 5.45
N GLN A 70 -17.56 4.02 5.00
CA GLN A 70 -18.67 3.59 5.84
C GLN A 70 -18.51 2.13 6.26
N TRP A 71 -18.12 1.24 5.35
CA TRP A 71 -17.84 -0.16 5.67
C TRP A 71 -16.74 -0.30 6.73
N CYS A 72 -15.66 0.48 6.61
CA CYS A 72 -14.58 0.53 7.60
C CYS A 72 -15.08 0.95 8.98
N LEU A 73 -15.98 1.95 9.05
CA LEU A 73 -16.52 2.46 10.30
C LEU A 73 -17.51 1.49 10.96
N GLU A 74 -18.42 0.91 10.18
CA GLU A 74 -19.58 0.18 10.71
C GLU A 74 -19.41 -1.34 10.75
N ARG A 75 -18.56 -1.91 9.88
CA ARG A 75 -18.54 -3.35 9.63
C ARG A 75 -17.25 -4.03 10.03
N ALA A 76 -16.10 -3.36 9.91
CA ALA A 76 -14.82 -3.95 10.25
C ALA A 76 -14.78 -4.35 11.74
N GLU A 77 -14.76 -5.65 12.01
CA GLU A 77 -14.83 -6.19 13.37
C GLU A 77 -13.70 -5.63 14.24
N GLY A 78 -14.10 -5.03 15.38
CA GLY A 78 -13.17 -4.48 16.37
C GLY A 78 -12.71 -3.05 16.11
N PHE A 79 -12.96 -2.47 14.92
CA PHE A 79 -12.56 -1.09 14.63
C PHE A 79 -13.22 -0.10 15.58
N ASP A 80 -14.50 -0.31 15.91
CA ASP A 80 -15.30 0.52 16.80
C ASP A 80 -14.68 0.71 18.20
N ARG A 81 -14.00 -0.33 18.70
CA ARG A 81 -13.34 -0.40 20.01
C ARG A 81 -11.85 -0.06 19.94
N GLU A 82 -11.15 -0.58 18.94
CA GLU A 82 -9.69 -0.52 18.89
C GLU A 82 -9.18 0.72 18.13
N GLY A 83 -9.95 1.23 17.17
CA GLY A 83 -9.55 2.34 16.30
C GLY A 83 -8.41 1.98 15.33
N ILE A 84 -8.21 0.70 15.04
CA ILE A 84 -7.17 0.21 14.12
C ILE A 84 -7.72 -0.91 13.24
N PHE A 85 -7.08 -1.13 12.09
CA PHE A 85 -7.35 -2.29 11.25
C PHE A 85 -6.30 -3.37 11.46
N LEU A 86 -6.77 -4.61 11.46
CA LEU A 86 -5.97 -5.83 11.46
C LEU A 86 -5.70 -6.27 10.02
N GLN A 87 -4.96 -7.36 9.86
CA GLN A 87 -4.45 -7.83 8.58
C GLN A 87 -5.54 -7.97 7.51
N LYS A 88 -6.64 -8.67 7.76
CA LYS A 88 -7.66 -8.87 6.72
C LYS A 88 -9.02 -9.27 7.27
N TYR A 89 -10.05 -8.95 6.49
CA TYR A 89 -11.44 -9.16 6.85
C TYR A 89 -12.20 -9.90 5.74
N TYR A 90 -13.19 -10.68 6.13
CA TYR A 90 -14.21 -11.14 5.20
C TYR A 90 -15.10 -9.95 4.79
N THR A 91 -15.77 -10.03 3.64
CA THR A 91 -16.60 -8.91 3.14
C THR A 91 -17.76 -8.54 4.07
N ASN A 92 -18.21 -9.45 4.93
CA ASN A 92 -19.25 -9.17 5.92
C ASN A 92 -18.75 -8.32 7.11
N GLY A 93 -17.44 -8.13 7.25
CA GLY A 93 -16.80 -7.38 8.33
C GLY A 93 -16.05 -8.24 9.36
N ALA A 94 -16.27 -9.56 9.38
CA ALA A 94 -15.61 -10.43 10.34
C ALA A 94 -14.10 -10.49 10.09
N LYS A 95 -13.30 -10.44 11.15
CA LYS A 95 -11.84 -10.56 11.02
C LYS A 95 -11.47 -11.96 10.54
N ALA A 96 -10.54 -12.03 9.59
CA ALA A 96 -9.96 -13.27 9.09
C ALA A 96 -8.53 -13.49 9.61
N SER A 97 -7.98 -12.53 10.34
CA SER A 97 -6.71 -12.63 11.05
C SER A 97 -6.64 -11.61 12.19
N ASP A 98 -5.88 -11.93 13.22
CA ASP A 98 -5.60 -11.08 14.39
C ASP A 98 -4.28 -10.30 14.30
N GLN A 99 -3.54 -10.44 13.20
CA GLN A 99 -2.27 -9.74 13.01
C GLN A 99 -2.51 -8.23 12.87
N PHE A 100 -1.85 -7.42 13.71
CA PHE A 100 -1.90 -5.97 13.58
C PHE A 100 -0.87 -5.48 12.56
N GLN A 101 -1.35 -4.83 11.50
CA GLN A 101 -0.53 -4.18 10.47
C GLN A 101 -0.77 -2.66 10.51
N PRO A 102 0.12 -1.87 11.16
CA PRO A 102 -0.12 -0.45 11.41
C PRO A 102 -0.32 0.38 10.14
N ASP A 103 0.30 -0.04 9.03
CA ASP A 103 0.20 0.66 7.75
C ASP A 103 -1.22 0.70 7.21
N GLN A 104 -2.08 -0.26 7.55
CA GLN A 104 -3.46 -0.29 7.06
C GLN A 104 -4.27 0.91 7.53
N THR A 105 -4.20 1.23 8.82
CA THR A 105 -4.90 2.38 9.40
C THR A 105 -4.31 3.69 8.88
N GLY A 106 -2.98 3.80 8.76
CA GLY A 106 -2.33 4.99 8.22
C GLY A 106 -2.68 5.24 6.75
N THR A 107 -2.70 4.18 5.94
CA THR A 107 -3.06 4.25 4.51
C THR A 107 -4.54 4.60 4.31
N LEU A 108 -5.45 4.14 5.18
CA LEU A 108 -6.85 4.56 5.14
C LEU A 108 -6.99 6.07 5.34
N LEU A 109 -6.37 6.62 6.38
CA LEU A 109 -6.42 8.06 6.66
C LEU A 109 -5.89 8.88 5.48
N TRP A 110 -4.84 8.39 4.82
CA TRP A 110 -4.35 8.98 3.58
C TRP A 110 -5.39 8.92 2.44
N ALA A 111 -6.08 7.81 2.24
CA ALA A 111 -7.09 7.68 1.18
C ALA A 111 -8.33 8.57 1.43
N VAL A 112 -8.80 8.69 2.68
CA VAL A 112 -9.90 9.62 3.03
C VAL A 112 -9.47 11.06 2.73
N TRP A 113 -8.26 11.44 3.15
CA TRP A 113 -7.73 12.77 2.85
C TRP A 113 -7.60 13.01 1.36
N HIS A 114 -7.07 12.04 0.61
CA HIS A 114 -6.95 12.15 -0.85
C HIS A 114 -8.31 12.39 -1.49
N HIS A 115 -9.33 11.60 -1.13
CA HIS A 115 -10.67 11.69 -1.70
C HIS A 115 -11.25 13.11 -1.63
N TYR A 116 -11.21 13.70 -0.44
CA TYR A 116 -11.78 15.03 -0.19
C TYR A 116 -10.86 16.17 -0.66
N SER A 117 -9.53 16.01 -0.54
CA SER A 117 -8.54 16.98 -1.03
C SER A 117 -8.54 17.08 -2.55
N TYR A 118 -8.56 15.94 -3.25
CA TYR A 118 -8.60 15.85 -4.72
C TYR A 118 -9.84 16.56 -5.30
N ARG A 119 -10.98 16.46 -4.60
CA ARG A 119 -12.24 17.15 -4.95
C ARG A 119 -12.29 18.62 -4.54
N ARG A 120 -11.24 19.13 -3.87
CA ARG A 120 -11.16 20.47 -3.27
C ARG A 120 -12.29 20.75 -2.28
N ARG A 121 -12.62 19.75 -1.47
CA ARG A 121 -13.69 19.77 -0.46
C ARG A 121 -13.22 19.07 0.81
N LEU A 122 -12.03 19.44 1.29
CA LEU A 122 -11.41 18.77 2.44
C LEU A 122 -12.31 18.84 3.69
N GLU A 123 -13.07 19.92 3.82
CA GLU A 123 -14.04 20.14 4.89
C GLU A 123 -15.19 19.11 4.90
N ASP A 124 -15.51 18.47 3.77
CA ASP A 124 -16.56 17.45 3.71
C ASP A 124 -16.11 16.13 4.37
N ALA A 125 -14.79 15.92 4.57
CA ALA A 125 -14.26 14.78 5.32
C ALA A 125 -14.80 14.70 6.76
N ARG A 126 -15.36 15.79 7.29
CA ARG A 126 -16.03 15.82 8.60
C ARG A 126 -17.22 14.85 8.70
N GLU A 127 -17.80 14.43 7.57
CA GLU A 127 -18.82 13.38 7.53
C GLU A 127 -18.28 12.06 8.12
N PHE A 128 -17.01 11.76 7.85
CA PHE A 128 -16.29 10.60 8.39
C PHE A 128 -15.45 10.94 9.64
N LYS A 129 -15.83 11.99 10.39
CA LYS A 129 -15.09 12.43 11.59
C LYS A 129 -14.85 11.27 12.58
N ASP A 130 -15.86 10.45 12.84
CA ASP A 130 -15.73 9.33 13.78
C ASP A 130 -14.72 8.28 13.31
N LEU A 131 -14.70 7.99 12.00
CA LEU A 131 -13.70 7.11 11.40
C LEU A 131 -12.30 7.70 11.56
N ILE A 132 -12.12 8.98 11.21
CA ILE A 132 -10.83 9.68 11.23
C ILE A 132 -10.28 9.77 12.66
N VAL A 133 -11.08 10.23 13.62
CA VAL A 133 -10.67 10.38 15.03
C VAL A 133 -10.30 9.03 15.62
N LYS A 134 -11.15 8.00 15.46
CA LYS A 134 -10.87 6.66 16.00
C LYS A 134 -9.61 6.06 15.39
N ALA A 135 -9.42 6.20 14.07
CA ALA A 135 -8.23 5.71 13.38
C ALA A 135 -6.94 6.39 13.89
N ALA A 136 -6.95 7.72 14.00
CA ALA A 136 -5.81 8.49 14.46
C ALA A 136 -5.47 8.19 15.94
N ASP A 137 -6.49 8.17 16.80
CA ASP A 137 -6.33 7.81 18.21
C ASP A 137 -5.87 6.37 18.38
N GLY A 138 -6.39 5.45 17.58
CA GLY A 138 -6.01 4.04 17.62
C GLY A 138 -4.52 3.83 17.30
N ILE A 139 -3.98 4.52 16.30
CA ILE A 139 -2.54 4.54 16.02
C ILE A 139 -1.78 5.11 17.23
N CYS A 140 -2.16 6.30 17.71
CA CYS A 140 -1.46 6.97 18.80
C CYS A 140 -1.51 6.19 20.13
N ASN A 141 -2.59 5.45 20.40
CA ASN A 141 -2.77 4.63 21.61
C ASN A 141 -1.82 3.44 21.64
N ARG A 142 -1.33 3.00 20.47
CA ARG A 142 -0.40 1.88 20.32
C ARG A 142 1.03 2.32 20.12
N TRP A 143 1.29 3.63 20.09
CA TRP A 143 2.62 4.19 19.94
C TRP A 143 3.16 4.70 21.27
N TYR A 144 4.41 4.37 21.58
CA TYR A 144 5.12 4.90 22.74
C TYR A 144 6.50 5.39 22.33
N ARG A 145 6.61 6.69 22.02
CA ARG A 145 7.85 7.46 21.76
C ARG A 145 8.72 6.95 20.60
N THR A 146 9.16 5.70 20.63
CA THR A 146 10.13 5.10 19.70
C THR A 146 9.62 3.84 18.99
N HIS A 147 8.55 3.20 19.49
CA HIS A 147 8.04 1.94 18.94
C HIS A 147 6.56 1.72 19.27
N PHE A 148 5.96 0.75 18.59
CA PHE A 148 4.62 0.26 18.93
C PHE A 148 4.67 -0.62 20.20
N VAL A 149 3.69 -0.46 21.10
CA VAL A 149 3.62 -1.22 22.38
C VAL A 149 2.96 -2.59 22.26
N VAL A 150 2.67 -3.01 21.03
CA VAL A 150 2.11 -4.32 20.69
C VAL A 150 2.90 -4.91 19.53
N GLN A 151 2.81 -6.23 19.35
CA GLN A 151 3.40 -6.88 18.18
C GLN A 151 2.79 -6.30 16.90
N THR A 152 3.62 -6.00 15.91
CA THR A 152 3.16 -5.54 14.59
C THR A 152 3.69 -6.44 13.49
N TYR A 153 3.10 -6.36 12.30
CA TYR A 153 3.51 -7.11 11.11
C TYR A 153 3.72 -6.16 9.94
N ASP A 154 4.65 -6.51 9.04
CA ASP A 154 4.91 -5.74 7.85
C ASP A 154 3.81 -5.92 6.79
N LEU A 155 3.82 -5.07 5.77
CA LEU A 155 2.84 -5.12 4.68
C LEU A 155 2.82 -6.46 3.92
N TRP A 156 3.91 -7.21 3.97
CA TRP A 156 4.08 -8.50 3.32
C TRP A 156 3.64 -9.69 4.17
N GLU A 157 3.22 -9.46 5.42
CA GLU A 157 2.70 -10.48 6.35
C GLU A 157 3.73 -11.53 6.79
N GLU A 158 5.02 -11.19 6.75
CA GLU A 158 6.12 -12.16 6.88
C GLU A 158 7.11 -11.82 7.97
N ARG A 159 7.18 -10.55 8.37
CA ARG A 159 8.00 -10.09 9.48
C ARG A 159 7.10 -9.50 10.54
N SER A 160 7.48 -9.74 11.79
CA SER A 160 6.87 -9.09 12.93
C SER A 160 7.91 -8.32 13.73
N THR A 161 7.45 -7.26 14.37
CA THR A 161 8.20 -6.49 15.35
C THR A 161 7.68 -6.77 16.76
N PHE A 162 8.52 -6.58 17.76
CA PHE A 162 8.23 -6.82 19.16
C PHE A 162 8.61 -5.61 20.02
N PRO A 163 7.73 -5.18 20.96
CA PRO A 163 8.00 -4.00 21.79
C PRO A 163 9.30 -4.07 22.59
N ASP A 164 9.70 -5.26 23.07
CA ASP A 164 10.93 -5.47 23.84
C ASP A 164 12.21 -5.34 23.00
N LEU A 165 12.10 -5.40 21.67
CA LEU A 165 13.20 -5.15 20.74
C LEU A 165 13.21 -3.72 20.17
N GLU A 166 12.23 -2.90 20.54
CA GLU A 166 12.00 -1.54 20.03
C GLU A 166 12.08 -1.43 18.50
N ASP A 167 11.73 -2.50 17.78
CA ASP A 167 11.82 -2.59 16.34
C ASP A 167 10.55 -2.11 15.64
N ASN A 168 10.74 -1.57 14.44
CA ASN A 168 9.68 -0.99 13.63
C ASN A 168 9.89 -1.30 12.15
N HIS A 169 8.80 -1.48 11.42
CA HIS A 169 8.81 -1.51 9.96
C HIS A 169 8.85 -0.09 9.41
N THR A 170 9.86 0.23 8.59
CA THR A 170 10.07 1.58 8.06
C THR A 170 8.88 2.05 7.21
N TYR A 171 8.31 1.16 6.40
CA TYR A 171 7.10 1.44 5.61
C TYR A 171 5.89 1.78 6.49
N SER A 172 5.64 0.99 7.54
CA SER A 172 4.48 1.17 8.41
C SER A 172 4.56 2.45 9.23
N LEU A 173 5.76 2.85 9.68
CA LEU A 173 5.96 4.17 10.29
C LEU A 173 5.58 5.30 9.34
N ALA A 174 5.99 5.21 8.07
CA ALA A 174 5.68 6.24 7.07
C ALA A 174 4.18 6.35 6.80
N ALA A 175 3.51 5.20 6.66
CA ALA A 175 2.06 5.14 6.50
C ALA A 175 1.31 5.77 7.68
N CYS A 176 1.70 5.43 8.92
CA CYS A 176 1.09 5.99 10.12
C CYS A 176 1.36 7.49 10.26
N ALA A 177 2.61 7.94 10.07
CA ALA A 177 2.96 9.35 10.16
C ALA A 177 2.16 10.21 9.15
N ARG A 178 2.11 9.77 7.88
CA ARG A 178 1.30 10.46 6.86
C ARG A 178 -0.17 10.43 7.22
N GLY A 179 -0.70 9.28 7.62
CA GLY A 179 -2.11 9.13 8.01
C GLY A 179 -2.50 10.09 9.14
N LEU A 180 -1.68 10.22 10.17
CA LEU A 180 -1.91 11.15 11.29
C LEU A 180 -1.89 12.62 10.85
N ARG A 181 -0.96 13.01 9.97
CA ARG A 181 -0.94 14.36 9.39
C ARG A 181 -2.17 14.62 8.52
N CYS A 182 -2.60 13.63 7.74
CA CYS A 182 -3.82 13.70 6.94
C CYS A 182 -5.07 13.85 7.84
N ALA A 183 -5.14 13.12 8.95
CA ALA A 183 -6.24 13.22 9.92
C ALA A 183 -6.33 14.62 10.54
N ASP A 184 -5.20 15.18 10.96
CA ASP A 184 -5.11 16.56 11.48
C ASP A 184 -5.55 17.58 10.42
N ALA A 185 -5.10 17.44 9.17
CA ALA A 185 -5.48 18.33 8.08
C ALA A 185 -6.99 18.28 7.73
N MET A 186 -7.63 17.11 7.87
CA MET A 186 -9.06 16.94 7.60
C MET A 186 -9.96 17.55 8.67
N LEU A 187 -9.51 17.57 9.93
CA LEU A 187 -10.36 17.92 11.05
C LEU A 187 -9.88 19.17 11.78
N ASP A 188 -10.64 20.25 11.63
CA ASP A 188 -10.49 21.41 12.51
C ASP A 188 -11.21 21.16 13.85
N THR A 189 -10.76 20.18 14.64
CA THR A 189 -11.34 19.91 15.97
C THR A 189 -11.00 21.01 16.98
N GLU A 190 -12.00 21.43 17.76
CA GLU A 190 -11.87 22.45 18.81
C GLU A 190 -11.08 21.97 20.06
N THR A 191 -10.72 20.68 20.15
CA THR A 191 -9.87 20.15 21.23
C THR A 191 -8.39 20.23 20.85
N GLU A 192 -7.79 21.38 21.11
CA GLU A 192 -6.38 21.65 20.80
C GLU A 192 -5.37 20.64 21.38
N GLY A 193 -5.79 19.83 22.37
CA GLY A 193 -4.99 18.76 22.98
C GLY A 193 -4.78 17.52 22.09
N ASP A 194 -5.80 17.08 21.36
CA ASP A 194 -5.75 15.81 20.60
C ASP A 194 -4.95 15.97 19.30
N LYS A 195 -5.14 17.09 18.59
CA LYS A 195 -4.32 17.47 17.41
C LYS A 195 -2.83 17.48 17.74
N LYS A 196 -2.46 18.09 18.87
CA LYS A 196 -1.07 18.14 19.38
C LYS A 196 -0.53 16.76 19.75
N ARG A 197 -1.38 15.76 19.93
CA ARG A 197 -0.94 14.37 20.13
C ARG A 197 -0.69 13.69 18.79
N TRP A 198 -1.61 13.78 17.83
CA TRP A 198 -1.45 13.15 16.52
C TRP A 198 -0.21 13.65 15.78
N LEU A 199 -0.01 14.96 15.72
CA LEU A 199 1.17 15.56 15.08
C LEU A 199 2.47 15.16 15.77
N ARG A 200 2.47 15.08 17.10
CA ARG A 200 3.63 14.61 17.87
C ARG A 200 3.95 13.14 17.60
N CYS A 201 2.95 12.27 17.56
CA CYS A 201 3.18 10.87 17.20
C CYS A 201 3.73 10.75 15.77
N ALA A 202 3.22 11.54 14.82
CA ALA A 202 3.77 11.58 13.46
C ALA A 202 5.24 12.05 13.45
N GLU A 203 5.58 13.10 14.18
CA GLU A 203 6.96 13.61 14.31
C GLU A 203 7.90 12.58 14.93
N GLU A 204 7.46 11.89 16.00
CA GLU A 204 8.22 10.81 16.65
C GLU A 204 8.48 9.65 15.67
N MET A 205 7.47 9.25 14.87
CA MET A 205 7.60 8.22 13.84
C MET A 205 8.57 8.66 12.74
N GLU A 206 8.50 9.90 12.27
CA GLU A 206 9.43 10.46 11.27
C GLU A 206 10.87 10.53 11.81
N GLU A 207 11.07 10.93 13.07
CA GLU A 207 12.38 10.87 13.73
C GLU A 207 12.90 9.42 13.78
N ARG A 208 12.01 8.46 14.06
CA ARG A 208 12.36 7.04 14.08
C ARG A 208 12.76 6.55 12.68
N ILE A 209 12.02 6.91 11.63
CA ILE A 209 12.36 6.60 10.22
C ILE A 209 13.77 7.09 9.88
N ASN A 210 14.15 8.30 10.32
CA ASN A 210 15.50 8.82 10.09
C ASN A 210 16.60 7.89 10.66
N LYS A 211 16.34 7.22 11.78
CA LYS A 211 17.24 6.21 12.40
C LYS A 211 17.25 4.87 11.65
N GLY A 212 16.27 4.63 10.78
CA GLY A 212 16.18 3.43 9.94
C GLY A 212 17.12 3.43 8.73
N TYR A 213 17.85 4.53 8.46
CA TYR A 213 18.84 4.58 7.38
C TYR A 213 20.18 3.97 7.82
N ASN A 214 20.63 2.93 7.12
CA ASN A 214 21.93 2.32 7.36
C ASN A 214 23.00 2.98 6.49
N ALA A 215 23.71 3.97 7.03
CA ALA A 215 24.73 4.74 6.30
C ALA A 215 25.89 3.88 5.75
N LYS A 216 26.23 2.77 6.41
CA LYS A 216 27.29 1.86 5.95
C LYS A 216 26.87 1.08 4.71
N LYS A 217 25.59 0.72 4.62
CA LYS A 217 25.01 -0.04 3.50
C LYS A 217 24.47 0.86 2.39
N GLY A 218 24.11 2.09 2.73
CA GLY A 218 23.61 3.09 1.80
C GLY A 218 22.12 2.95 1.47
N TYR A 219 21.31 2.38 2.36
CA TYR A 219 19.86 2.28 2.14
C TYR A 219 19.07 2.23 3.45
N PHE A 220 17.78 2.59 3.38
CA PHE A 220 16.84 2.39 4.48
C PHE A 220 16.59 0.90 4.71
N MET A 221 16.57 0.47 5.97
CA MET A 221 16.30 -0.91 6.35
C MET A 221 14.80 -1.21 6.28
N ARG A 222 14.42 -2.46 5.96
CA ARG A 222 13.01 -2.91 5.98
C ARG A 222 12.43 -2.80 7.38
N THR A 223 13.17 -3.31 8.35
CA THR A 223 12.84 -3.30 9.79
C THR A 223 14.09 -2.93 10.58
N PHE A 224 13.94 -2.12 11.63
CA PHE A 224 15.06 -1.70 12.46
C PHE A 224 14.68 -1.51 13.91
N GLY A 225 15.61 -1.79 14.82
CA GLY A 225 15.44 -1.74 16.27
C GLY A 225 16.72 -2.17 16.98
N MET A 226 16.60 -3.00 18.01
CA MET A 226 17.75 -3.69 18.60
C MET A 226 18.32 -4.76 17.64
N LEU A 227 17.45 -5.38 16.85
CA LEU A 227 17.80 -6.29 15.77
C LEU A 227 17.30 -5.70 14.44
N ASN A 228 18.21 -5.59 13.47
CA ASN A 228 17.90 -4.98 12.19
C ASN A 228 17.66 -6.04 11.12
N ASP A 229 16.69 -5.78 10.23
CA ASP A 229 16.53 -6.47 8.95
C ASP A 229 17.07 -5.57 7.84
N GLU A 230 18.28 -5.88 7.39
CA GLU A 230 18.99 -5.14 6.33
C GLU A 230 18.62 -5.62 4.91
N THR A 231 17.56 -6.42 4.75
CA THR A 231 17.07 -6.84 3.44
C THR A 231 16.54 -5.63 2.66
N VAL A 232 17.02 -5.43 1.43
CA VAL A 232 16.47 -4.39 0.54
C VAL A 232 15.03 -4.77 0.15
N ASP A 233 14.11 -3.83 0.30
CA ASP A 233 12.67 -4.04 0.13
C ASP A 233 12.04 -2.89 -0.67
N ALA A 234 11.26 -3.23 -1.68
CA ALA A 234 10.62 -2.27 -2.60
C ALA A 234 9.54 -1.42 -1.94
N SER A 235 8.96 -1.86 -0.81
CA SER A 235 7.98 -1.08 -0.06
C SER A 235 8.52 0.28 0.40
N LEU A 236 9.84 0.43 0.53
CA LEU A 236 10.46 1.69 0.92
C LEU A 236 10.30 2.81 -0.12
N LEU A 237 9.84 2.52 -1.34
CA LEU A 237 9.31 3.53 -2.27
C LEU A 237 8.14 4.32 -1.65
N GLY A 238 7.42 3.69 -0.72
CA GLY A 238 6.39 4.28 0.15
C GLY A 238 6.84 5.52 0.91
N LEU A 239 8.13 5.63 1.25
CA LEU A 239 8.68 6.80 1.94
C LEU A 239 8.60 8.08 1.10
N VAL A 240 8.48 7.95 -0.22
CA VAL A 240 8.30 9.07 -1.15
C VAL A 240 6.84 9.14 -1.59
N TYR A 241 6.32 8.11 -2.25
CA TYR A 241 4.93 8.05 -2.64
C TYR A 241 4.28 6.81 -2.01
N PRO A 242 3.13 6.91 -1.33
CA PRO A 242 2.30 8.11 -1.18
C PRO A 242 2.58 8.91 0.10
N PHE A 243 3.52 8.49 0.94
CA PHE A 243 3.61 9.02 2.30
C PHE A 243 4.43 10.29 2.45
N GLU A 244 5.23 10.65 1.44
CA GLU A 244 5.92 11.95 1.34
C GLU A 244 6.77 12.29 2.58
N VAL A 245 7.35 11.28 3.23
CA VAL A 245 8.32 11.48 4.32
C VAL A 245 9.64 12.05 3.78
N PHE A 246 9.99 11.64 2.56
CA PHE A 246 11.14 12.16 1.82
C PHE A 246 10.74 12.54 0.38
N THR A 247 11.56 13.37 -0.26
CA THR A 247 11.43 13.67 -1.70
C THR A 247 12.30 12.72 -2.53
N THR A 248 12.12 12.72 -3.85
CA THR A 248 12.91 11.93 -4.80
C THR A 248 14.38 12.36 -4.89
N ASP A 249 14.72 13.56 -4.40
CA ASP A 249 16.07 14.12 -4.37
C ASP A 249 16.81 13.89 -3.05
N GLU A 250 16.12 13.39 -2.02
CA GLU A 250 16.74 13.01 -0.75
C GLU A 250 17.85 11.97 -1.02
N PRO A 251 19.13 12.27 -0.69
CA PRO A 251 20.26 11.39 -1.00
C PRO A 251 20.09 9.96 -0.49
N ARG A 252 19.46 9.79 0.68
CA ARG A 252 19.17 8.47 1.27
C ARG A 252 18.15 7.68 0.46
N MET A 253 17.16 8.35 -0.13
CA MET A 253 16.21 7.69 -1.03
C MET A 253 16.85 7.35 -2.37
N VAL A 254 17.66 8.23 -2.94
CA VAL A 254 18.41 7.94 -4.17
C VAL A 254 19.30 6.71 -4.01
N SER A 255 20.02 6.59 -2.89
CA SER A 255 20.87 5.43 -2.62
C SER A 255 20.06 4.17 -2.34
N THR A 256 18.90 4.29 -1.68
CA THR A 256 17.96 3.17 -1.44
C THR A 256 17.43 2.62 -2.77
N VAL A 257 16.96 3.47 -3.68
CA VAL A 257 16.46 3.03 -4.99
C VAL A 257 17.59 2.41 -5.82
N ARG A 258 18.81 2.96 -5.79
CA ARG A 258 19.97 2.32 -6.44
C ARG A 258 20.26 0.92 -5.89
N ALA A 259 20.11 0.71 -4.57
CA ALA A 259 20.25 -0.61 -3.98
C ALA A 259 19.16 -1.58 -4.45
N MET A 260 17.91 -1.10 -4.60
CA MET A 260 16.82 -1.89 -5.19
C MET A 260 17.15 -2.33 -6.61
N GLU A 261 17.59 -1.39 -7.46
CA GLU A 261 17.96 -1.66 -8.86
C GLU A 261 19.05 -2.72 -9.01
N GLN A 262 19.96 -2.80 -8.04
CA GLN A 262 21.06 -3.76 -8.06
C GLN A 262 20.67 -5.15 -7.54
N LYS A 263 19.66 -5.24 -6.66
CA LYS A 263 19.46 -6.42 -5.81
C LYS A 263 18.11 -7.12 -5.98
N ILE A 264 17.08 -6.38 -6.39
CA ILE A 264 15.69 -6.90 -6.46
C ILE A 264 15.01 -6.59 -7.80
N ILE A 265 15.77 -6.11 -8.80
CA ILE A 265 15.26 -5.93 -10.16
C ILE A 265 15.94 -6.94 -11.08
N GLU A 266 15.16 -7.84 -11.64
CA GLU A 266 15.62 -8.90 -12.54
C GLU A 266 14.94 -8.74 -13.90
N HIS A 267 15.72 -8.66 -14.98
CA HIS A 267 15.20 -8.49 -16.35
C HIS A 267 14.19 -7.34 -16.52
N GLY A 268 14.28 -6.31 -15.67
CA GLY A 268 13.39 -5.13 -15.61
C GLY A 268 12.16 -5.28 -14.70
N GLY A 269 11.91 -6.47 -14.16
CA GLY A 269 10.84 -6.76 -13.22
C GLY A 269 11.27 -6.53 -11.77
N VAL A 270 10.44 -5.87 -10.97
CA VAL A 270 10.74 -5.51 -9.58
C VAL A 270 10.16 -6.57 -8.64
N HIS A 271 11.00 -7.18 -7.81
CA HIS A 271 10.61 -8.12 -6.77
C HIS A 271 10.36 -7.40 -5.43
N ARG A 272 9.65 -8.04 -4.49
CA ARG A 272 9.34 -7.43 -3.19
C ARG A 272 10.60 -7.11 -2.40
N TYR A 273 11.48 -8.10 -2.24
CA TYR A 273 12.72 -7.98 -1.48
C TYR A 273 13.73 -9.08 -1.85
N GLU A 274 14.97 -8.99 -1.37
CA GLU A 274 16.04 -9.94 -1.69
C GLU A 274 15.67 -11.38 -1.28
N LYS A 275 15.83 -12.34 -2.21
CA LYS A 275 15.58 -13.78 -1.98
C LYS A 275 14.14 -14.11 -1.57
N ASP A 276 13.18 -13.36 -2.09
CA ASP A 276 11.77 -13.66 -1.93
C ASP A 276 11.42 -15.03 -2.54
N VAL A 277 10.74 -15.86 -1.74
CA VAL A 277 10.33 -17.22 -2.14
C VAL A 277 8.84 -17.34 -2.42
N TYR A 278 8.05 -16.28 -2.16
CA TYR A 278 6.59 -16.32 -2.29
C TYR A 278 6.17 -16.25 -3.76
N ASP A 279 5.47 -17.28 -4.23
CA ASP A 279 5.01 -17.37 -5.62
C ASP A 279 3.48 -17.36 -5.77
N GLY A 280 2.73 -17.23 -4.66
CA GLY A 280 1.26 -17.32 -4.64
C GLY A 280 0.70 -18.66 -5.17
N TRP A 281 1.57 -19.60 -5.51
CA TRP A 281 1.21 -20.82 -6.22
C TRP A 281 0.91 -21.94 -5.22
N THR A 282 -0.38 -22.26 -5.11
CA THR A 282 -0.87 -23.24 -4.15
C THR A 282 -1.20 -24.56 -4.84
N GLN A 283 -0.74 -25.68 -4.27
CA GLN A 283 -1.16 -27.02 -4.68
C GLN A 283 -1.59 -27.84 -3.47
N ALA A 284 -2.77 -28.46 -3.53
CA ALA A 284 -3.33 -29.23 -2.42
C ALA A 284 -3.36 -28.46 -1.08
N GLY A 285 -3.61 -27.14 -1.16
CA GLY A 285 -3.66 -26.26 0.01
C GLY A 285 -2.30 -25.81 0.56
N VAL A 286 -1.19 -26.18 -0.10
CA VAL A 286 0.17 -25.83 0.34
C VAL A 286 0.80 -24.85 -0.65
N LEU A 287 1.36 -23.76 -0.13
CA LEU A 287 2.19 -22.83 -0.89
C LEU A 287 3.47 -23.54 -1.33
N ARG A 288 3.81 -23.46 -2.62
CA ARG A 288 4.96 -24.19 -3.18
C ARG A 288 6.29 -23.50 -2.90
N SER A 289 6.29 -22.17 -2.77
CA SER A 289 7.44 -21.32 -2.42
C SER A 289 8.68 -21.60 -3.30
N LYS A 290 8.51 -21.61 -4.63
CA LYS A 290 9.57 -21.97 -5.59
C LYS A 290 10.39 -20.80 -6.12
N GLY A 291 10.15 -19.60 -5.59
CA GLY A 291 10.81 -18.36 -6.01
C GLY A 291 9.78 -17.36 -6.53
N ALA A 292 9.91 -16.11 -6.12
CA ALA A 292 8.98 -15.05 -6.48
C ALA A 292 9.15 -14.60 -7.94
N GLY A 293 8.04 -14.18 -8.55
CA GLY A 293 8.04 -13.41 -9.78
C GLY A 293 8.20 -11.92 -9.50
N ALA A 294 8.29 -11.14 -10.57
CA ALA A 294 8.24 -9.69 -10.49
C ALA A 294 6.81 -9.21 -10.27
N TRP A 295 6.62 -8.19 -9.43
CA TRP A 295 5.31 -7.67 -9.08
C TRP A 295 4.96 -6.45 -9.95
N PRO A 296 3.92 -6.52 -10.80
CA PRO A 296 3.51 -5.38 -11.62
C PRO A 296 3.29 -4.10 -10.83
N LEU A 297 2.68 -4.20 -9.64
CA LEU A 297 2.45 -3.04 -8.78
C LEU A 297 3.76 -2.33 -8.38
N LEU A 298 4.86 -3.06 -8.19
CA LEU A 298 6.15 -2.50 -7.80
C LEU A 298 6.87 -1.84 -8.99
N ASN A 299 6.72 -2.40 -10.19
CA ASN A 299 7.13 -1.73 -11.42
C ASN A 299 6.40 -0.38 -11.58
N PHE A 300 5.08 -0.36 -11.37
CA PHE A 300 4.32 0.89 -11.39
C PHE A 300 4.73 1.86 -10.28
N TRP A 301 5.04 1.36 -9.08
CA TRP A 301 5.52 2.20 -7.98
C TRP A 301 6.87 2.87 -8.30
N LEU A 302 7.79 2.11 -8.89
CA LEU A 302 9.09 2.63 -9.32
C LEU A 302 8.94 3.61 -10.50
N SER A 303 7.98 3.36 -11.40
CA SER A 303 7.59 4.32 -12.42
C SER A 303 7.11 5.65 -11.81
N ILE A 304 6.24 5.60 -10.79
CA ILE A 304 5.79 6.81 -10.07
C ILE A 304 6.98 7.53 -9.42
N TYR A 305 7.89 6.80 -8.77
CA TYR A 305 9.10 7.40 -8.20
C TYR A 305 9.92 8.15 -9.25
N TYR A 306 10.14 7.55 -10.43
CA TYR A 306 10.91 8.20 -11.50
C TYR A 306 10.17 9.33 -12.19
N ALA A 307 8.84 9.27 -12.30
CA ALA A 307 8.03 10.40 -12.77
C ALA A 307 8.16 11.59 -11.81
N LEU A 308 8.04 11.37 -10.51
CA LEU A 308 8.28 12.39 -9.48
C LEU A 308 9.72 12.92 -9.47
N LYS A 309 10.70 12.09 -9.86
CA LYS A 309 12.10 12.47 -10.05
C LYS A 309 12.37 13.23 -11.36
N ARG A 310 11.35 13.36 -12.23
CA ARG A 310 11.46 13.97 -13.57
C ARG A 310 12.40 13.19 -14.50
N GLU A 311 12.49 11.88 -14.33
CA GLU A 311 13.22 10.97 -15.21
C GLU A 311 12.24 10.19 -16.11
N ALA A 312 11.53 10.92 -16.99
CA ALA A 312 10.41 10.42 -17.78
C ALA A 312 10.71 9.12 -18.57
N ALA A 313 11.91 9.01 -19.16
CA ALA A 313 12.30 7.81 -19.90
C ALA A 313 12.34 6.56 -19.01
N LYS A 314 12.86 6.70 -17.79
CA LYS A 314 12.97 5.61 -16.82
C LYS A 314 11.63 5.28 -16.20
N ALA A 315 10.80 6.30 -15.95
CA ALA A 315 9.41 6.11 -15.53
C ALA A 315 8.62 5.28 -16.56
N ARG A 316 8.68 5.68 -17.84
CA ARG A 316 8.04 4.93 -18.95
C ARG A 316 8.59 3.52 -19.07
N GLN A 317 9.91 3.32 -18.93
CA GLN A 317 10.52 1.99 -18.99
C GLN A 317 9.89 1.02 -18.00
N TYR A 318 9.73 1.41 -16.71
CA TYR A 318 9.14 0.51 -15.72
C TYR A 318 7.64 0.30 -15.92
N HIS A 319 6.91 1.32 -16.39
CA HIS A 319 5.49 1.20 -16.72
C HIS A 319 5.25 0.26 -17.91
N GLU A 320 5.94 0.51 -19.02
CA GLU A 320 5.82 -0.27 -20.25
C GLU A 320 6.32 -1.70 -20.09
N TRP A 321 7.29 -1.95 -19.20
CA TRP A 321 7.76 -3.30 -18.90
C TRP A 321 6.61 -4.23 -18.50
N VAL A 322 5.66 -3.73 -17.72
CA VAL A 322 4.46 -4.47 -17.32
C VAL A 322 3.58 -4.69 -18.55
N LEU A 323 3.21 -3.61 -19.26
CA LEU A 323 2.28 -3.67 -20.39
C LEU A 323 2.73 -4.62 -21.50
N GLN A 324 4.03 -4.70 -21.75
CA GLN A 324 4.63 -5.58 -22.76
C GLN A 324 4.58 -7.07 -22.38
N ARG A 325 4.37 -7.40 -21.10
CA ARG A 325 4.36 -8.78 -20.57
C ARG A 325 2.96 -9.29 -20.21
N LEU A 326 1.92 -8.49 -20.43
CA LEU A 326 0.55 -8.93 -20.20
C LEU A 326 0.04 -9.74 -21.41
N ASP A 327 -0.44 -10.95 -21.13
CA ASP A 327 -1.10 -11.82 -22.13
C ASP A 327 -2.63 -11.63 -22.17
N SER A 328 -3.19 -10.91 -21.20
CA SER A 328 -4.63 -10.59 -21.09
C SER A 328 -4.81 -9.22 -20.42
N PRO A 329 -5.96 -8.54 -20.58
CA PRO A 329 -6.17 -7.20 -20.01
C PRO A 329 -6.41 -7.25 -18.48
N TYR A 330 -5.75 -8.16 -17.78
CA TYR A 330 -5.78 -8.36 -16.35
C TYR A 330 -4.36 -8.30 -15.82
N ILE A 331 -4.11 -7.41 -14.86
CA ILE A 331 -2.78 -7.26 -14.27
C ILE A 331 -2.68 -8.20 -13.07
N PRO A 332 -1.72 -9.16 -13.08
CA PRO A 332 -1.58 -10.12 -12.00
C PRO A 332 -0.89 -9.52 -10.77
N GLU A 333 -0.85 -10.29 -9.69
CA GLU A 333 0.01 -10.07 -8.52
C GLU A 333 1.49 -10.22 -8.89
N GLN A 334 1.85 -11.25 -9.68
CA GLN A 334 3.21 -11.52 -10.12
C GLN A 334 3.27 -11.93 -11.60
N ILE A 335 4.39 -11.63 -12.25
CA ILE A 335 4.77 -12.10 -13.58
C ILE A 335 6.02 -12.98 -13.42
N PHE A 336 5.98 -14.18 -13.98
CA PHE A 336 7.08 -15.14 -13.95
C PHE A 336 7.72 -15.28 -15.32
N ASP A 337 9.03 -15.54 -15.37
CA ASP A 337 9.76 -15.84 -16.62
C ASP A 337 9.56 -17.28 -17.12
N ASN A 338 8.63 -18.03 -16.52
CA ASN A 338 8.29 -19.40 -16.88
C ASN A 338 6.76 -19.57 -16.98
N SER A 339 6.33 -20.60 -17.69
CA SER A 339 4.90 -20.89 -17.91
C SER A 339 4.25 -21.75 -16.82
N LEU A 340 4.98 -22.09 -15.74
CA LEU A 340 4.52 -23.04 -14.72
C LEU A 340 3.85 -22.32 -13.54
N GLN A 341 4.50 -21.29 -13.02
CA GLN A 341 4.00 -20.54 -11.87
C GLN A 341 2.89 -19.58 -12.30
N ARG A 342 1.88 -19.47 -11.43
CA ARG A 342 0.73 -18.57 -11.59
C ARG A 342 0.43 -17.93 -10.27
N SER A 343 0.12 -16.64 -10.29
CA SER A 343 -0.29 -15.87 -9.13
C SER A 343 -1.75 -15.44 -9.25
N VAL A 344 -2.24 -14.74 -8.23
CA VAL A 344 -3.53 -14.04 -8.28
C VAL A 344 -3.61 -13.17 -9.54
N CYS A 345 -4.72 -13.25 -10.28
CA CYS A 345 -4.95 -12.41 -11.46
C CYS A 345 -6.47 -12.28 -11.71
N PRO A 346 -7.01 -11.07 -11.87
CA PRO A 346 -6.37 -9.78 -11.63
C PRO A 346 -6.12 -9.54 -10.12
N LEU A 347 -5.04 -8.81 -9.79
CA LEU A 347 -4.88 -8.19 -8.47
C LEU A 347 -5.35 -6.73 -8.56
N VAL A 348 -6.30 -6.33 -7.71
CA VAL A 348 -6.91 -4.99 -7.79
C VAL A 348 -5.89 -3.91 -7.43
N TRP A 349 -4.98 -4.17 -6.48
CA TRP A 349 -3.89 -3.24 -6.16
C TRP A 349 -2.94 -3.01 -7.35
N SER A 350 -2.61 -4.04 -8.14
CA SER A 350 -1.84 -3.87 -9.38
C SER A 350 -2.56 -2.99 -10.40
N HIS A 351 -3.87 -3.16 -10.54
CA HIS A 351 -4.71 -2.30 -11.38
C HIS A 351 -4.80 -0.87 -10.86
N ALA A 352 -4.89 -0.66 -9.55
CA ALA A 352 -4.86 0.67 -8.94
C ALA A 352 -3.52 1.36 -9.22
N MET A 353 -2.39 0.67 -9.03
CA MET A 353 -1.06 1.20 -9.30
C MET A 353 -0.82 1.51 -10.78
N PHE A 354 -1.44 0.77 -11.71
CA PHE A 354 -1.44 1.13 -13.13
C PHE A 354 -2.07 2.52 -13.35
N VAL A 355 -3.26 2.77 -12.80
CA VAL A 355 -3.95 4.08 -12.92
C VAL A 355 -3.09 5.20 -12.34
N LEU A 356 -2.54 4.99 -11.14
CA LEU A 356 -1.69 5.97 -10.48
C LEU A 356 -0.43 6.26 -11.31
N SER A 357 0.21 5.21 -11.83
CA SER A 357 1.39 5.36 -12.68
C SER A 357 1.07 6.12 -13.98
N THR A 358 -0.03 5.78 -14.67
CA THR A 358 -0.48 6.52 -15.87
C THR A 358 -0.77 7.99 -15.54
N HIS A 359 -1.39 8.28 -14.39
CA HIS A 359 -1.64 9.65 -13.96
C HIS A 359 -0.34 10.46 -13.80
N TYR A 360 0.66 9.93 -13.10
CA TYR A 360 1.94 10.62 -12.92
C TYR A 360 2.74 10.75 -14.22
N LEU A 361 2.63 9.80 -15.15
CA LEU A 361 3.29 9.88 -16.47
C LEU A 361 2.65 10.90 -17.43
N THR A 362 1.34 11.14 -17.30
CA THR A 362 0.58 12.02 -18.19
C THR A 362 0.53 13.46 -17.69
N THR A 363 0.51 13.66 -16.37
CA THR A 363 0.53 14.98 -15.74
C THR A 363 1.86 15.73 -15.89
N GLU A 364 2.93 15.08 -16.37
CA GLU A 364 4.13 15.76 -16.91
C GLU A 364 3.81 16.72 -18.08
N SER A 365 2.60 16.69 -18.65
CA SER A 365 2.13 17.66 -19.64
C SER A 365 1.69 19.00 -19.04
N VAL A 366 1.52 19.09 -17.72
CA VAL A 366 0.94 20.25 -17.02
C VAL A 366 1.63 20.47 -15.66
N TRP A 367 2.92 20.82 -15.66
CA TRP A 367 3.56 21.47 -14.51
C TRP A 367 4.55 22.54 -14.97
#